data_AF-A0A834ADU7-F1
#
_entry.id   AF-A0A834ADU7-F1
#
_cell.length_a   1.000
_cell.length_b   1.000
_cell.length_c   1.000
_cell.angle_alpha   90.00
_cell.angle_beta   90.00
_cell.angle_gamma   90.00
#
_symmetry.space_group_name_H-M   'P 1'
#
loop_
_entity.id
_entity.type
_entity.pdbx_description
1 polymer ?
#
loop_
_entity_poly.entity_id
_entity_poly.type
_entity_poly.pdbx_seq_one_letter_code
_entity_poly.pdbx_strand_id
1 'polypeptide(L)'
;MSRIQVCERPLMFLLDTPGVLAPRIESVETGLKLALCGTVRDHLVGEETLADYLLYTLNRHQLFGYVQHYGLGGACDDVGSVLKHVAVRLGKTQKVKVLTGTGNVNVIQPNYTAAAHDFLRAFRSGLLGPVMLDRDVLQSAPP
;
A
#
# COMPACT_ATOMS: atom_id res chain seq x y z
N MET A 1 -29.82 8.53 22.61
CA MET A 1 -29.07 7.39 22.05
C MET A 1 -30.06 6.42 21.44
N SER A 2 -29.98 6.16 20.13
CA SER A 2 -30.89 5.25 19.44
C SER A 2 -30.43 3.81 19.64
N ARG A 3 -31.27 2.95 20.21
CA ARG A 3 -31.05 1.50 20.31
C ARG A 3 -31.78 0.84 19.15
N ILE A 4 -31.05 0.15 18.27
CA ILE A 4 -31.63 -0.52 17.10
C ILE A 4 -31.79 -2.00 17.45
N GLN A 5 -33.01 -2.53 17.49
CA GLN A 5 -33.19 -3.97 17.70
C GLN A 5 -32.72 -4.73 16.46
N VAL A 6 -31.84 -5.72 16.64
CA VAL A 6 -31.27 -6.54 15.55
C VAL A 6 -31.68 -8.01 15.63
N CYS A 7 -32.25 -8.43 16.77
CA CYS A 7 -32.83 -9.76 16.91
C CYS A 7 -33.97 -9.76 17.94
N GLU A 8 -34.97 -10.60 17.70
CA GLU A 8 -36.12 -10.79 18.60
C GLU A 8 -35.86 -11.89 19.64
N ARG A 9 -35.23 -13.00 19.24
CA ARG A 9 -34.92 -14.14 20.12
C ARG A 9 -33.53 -14.73 19.78
N PRO A 10 -32.51 -14.54 20.64
CA PRO A 10 -32.55 -13.72 21.87
C PRO A 10 -32.79 -12.23 21.54
N LEU A 11 -33.43 -11.50 22.46
CA LEU A 11 -33.66 -10.06 22.29
C LEU A 11 -32.31 -9.33 22.28
N MET A 12 -31.93 -8.74 21.14
CA MET A 12 -30.64 -8.06 20.96
C MET A 12 -30.83 -6.65 20.39
N PHE A 13 -30.06 -5.70 20.94
CA PHE A 13 -30.02 -4.31 20.48
C PHE A 13 -28.59 -3.94 20.12
N LEU A 14 -28.44 -3.18 19.02
CA LEU A 14 -27.21 -2.55 18.57
C LEU A 14 -27.21 -1.08 18.98
N LEU A 15 -26.09 -0.63 19.56
CA LEU A 15 -25.81 0.79 19.79
C LEU A 15 -24.93 1.30 18.65
N ASP A 16 -25.49 2.13 17.77
CA ASP A 16 -24.79 2.70 16.62
C ASP A 16 -23.97 3.94 17.01
N THR A 17 -22.97 3.72 17.84
CA THR A 17 -21.90 4.69 18.10
C THR A 17 -20.57 3.95 17.91
N PRO A 18 -19.74 4.32 16.93
CA PRO A 18 -18.48 3.61 16.71
C PRO A 18 -17.58 3.78 17.94
N GLY A 19 -17.08 2.67 18.49
CA GLY A 19 -16.04 2.70 19.51
C GLY A 19 -14.73 3.13 18.87
N VAL A 20 -14.28 4.36 19.13
CA VAL A 20 -12.97 4.85 18.64
C VAL A 20 -11.92 4.59 19.71
N LEU A 21 -11.00 3.66 19.44
CA LEU A 21 -9.82 3.41 20.26
C LEU A 21 -8.59 3.93 19.53
N ALA A 22 -7.69 4.60 20.26
CA ALA A 22 -6.39 4.95 19.71
C ALA A 22 -5.56 3.67 19.50
N PRO A 23 -4.96 3.45 18.32
CA PRO A 23 -4.12 2.28 18.09
C PRO A 23 -2.84 2.39 18.91
N ARG A 24 -2.40 1.27 19.50
CA ARG A 24 -1.08 1.16 20.12
C ARG A 24 -0.09 0.68 19.06
N ILE A 25 0.78 1.58 18.59
CA ILE A 25 1.80 1.27 17.58
C ILE A 25 3.10 0.94 18.32
N GLU A 26 3.39 -0.35 18.47
CA GLU A 26 4.54 -0.83 19.26
C GLU A 26 5.85 -0.85 18.46
N SER A 27 5.77 -0.83 17.12
CA SER A 27 6.93 -0.87 16.24
C SER A 27 6.71 -0.09 14.94
N VAL A 28 7.81 0.27 14.26
CA VAL A 28 7.77 0.88 12.92
C VAL A 28 7.07 -0.04 11.93
N GLU A 29 7.32 -1.34 12.00
CA GLU A 29 6.69 -2.33 11.12
C GLU A 29 5.17 -2.35 11.27
N THR A 30 4.67 -2.32 12.51
CA THR A 30 3.23 -2.20 12.78
C THR A 30 2.65 -0.93 12.14
N GLY A 31 3.37 0.20 12.23
CA GLY A 31 2.99 1.45 11.60
C GLY A 31 2.91 1.35 10.06
N LEU A 32 3.89 0.69 9.44
CA LEU A 32 3.90 0.46 7.98
C LEU A 32 2.74 -0.42 7.53
N LYS A 33 2.44 -1.50 8.27
CA LYS A 33 1.30 -2.38 7.97
C LYS A 33 -0.04 -1.65 8.09
N LEU A 34 -0.22 -0.85 9.15
CA LEU A 34 -1.40 0.00 9.33
C LEU A 34 -1.55 1.00 8.17
N ALA A 35 -0.46 1.65 7.78
CA ALA A 35 -0.45 2.53 6.63
C ALA A 35 -0.78 1.79 5.32
N LEU A 36 -0.22 0.61 5.06
CA LEU A 36 -0.59 -0.21 3.89
C LEU A 36 -2.10 -0.54 3.86
N CYS A 37 -2.71 -0.84 5.02
CA CYS A 37 -4.14 -1.06 5.16
C CYS A 37 -5.01 0.21 5.00
N GLY A 38 -4.40 1.39 4.85
CA GLY A 38 -5.12 2.65 4.67
C GLY A 38 -5.69 3.23 5.97
N THR A 39 -5.23 2.76 7.14
CA THR A 39 -5.66 3.31 8.44
C THR A 39 -4.87 4.56 8.83
N VAL A 40 -3.77 4.86 8.12
CA VAL A 40 -2.95 6.06 8.24
C VAL A 40 -2.80 6.68 6.85
N ARG A 41 -2.71 8.01 6.76
CA ARG A 41 -2.54 8.71 5.48
C ARG A 41 -1.16 8.45 4.89
N ASP A 42 -1.11 8.05 3.63
CA ASP A 42 0.11 7.58 2.95
C ASP A 42 1.26 8.60 3.00
N HIS A 43 0.99 9.87 2.70
CA HIS A 43 2.00 10.95 2.70
C HIS A 43 2.66 11.20 4.07
N LEU A 44 2.07 10.74 5.18
CA LEU A 44 2.70 10.84 6.50
C LEU A 44 3.88 9.87 6.65
N VAL A 45 3.87 8.78 5.88
CA VAL A 45 4.96 7.80 5.82
C VAL A 45 5.83 8.00 4.57
N GLY A 46 5.21 8.40 3.47
CA GLY A 46 5.80 8.46 2.13
C GLY A 46 5.33 7.29 1.28
N GLU A 47 4.69 7.59 0.15
CA GLU A 47 4.12 6.60 -0.76
C GLU A 47 5.19 5.66 -1.32
N GLU A 48 6.37 6.19 -1.66
CA GLU A 48 7.49 5.40 -2.18
C GLU A 48 8.05 4.45 -1.11
N THR A 49 8.18 4.91 0.15
CA THR A 49 8.58 4.08 1.29
C THR A 49 7.57 2.96 1.55
N LEU A 50 6.27 3.26 1.47
CA LEU A 50 5.22 2.25 1.63
C LEU A 50 5.24 1.25 0.47
N ALA A 51 5.45 1.71 -0.76
CA ALA A 51 5.55 0.84 -1.92
C ALA A 51 6.77 -0.10 -1.81
N ASP A 52 7.88 0.39 -1.27
CA ASP A 52 9.08 -0.43 -1.03
C ASP A 52 8.83 -1.52 0.01
N TYR A 53 8.26 -1.14 1.16
CA TYR A 53 7.90 -2.12 2.20
C TYR A 53 6.87 -3.15 1.70
N LEU A 54 5.91 -2.71 0.88
CA LEU A 54 4.96 -3.62 0.24
C LEU A 54 5.68 -4.59 -0.71
N LEU A 55 6.57 -4.10 -1.58
CA LEU A 55 7.33 -4.93 -2.50
C LEU A 55 8.17 -5.96 -1.76
N TYR A 56 8.89 -5.54 -0.72
CA TYR A 56 9.62 -6.43 0.18
C TYR A 56 8.71 -7.52 0.75
N THR A 57 7.54 -7.14 1.27
CA THR A 57 6.59 -8.09 1.87
C THR A 57 6.08 -9.09 0.85
N LEU A 58 5.72 -8.63 -0.35
CA LEU A 58 5.25 -9.48 -1.46
C LEU A 58 6.34 -10.47 -1.89
N ASN A 59 7.56 -10.01 -2.15
CA ASN A 59 8.66 -10.86 -2.58
C ASN A 59 9.05 -11.89 -1.50
N ARG A 60 9.15 -11.46 -0.24
CA ARG A 60 9.45 -12.34 0.90
C ARG A 60 8.42 -13.46 1.03
N HIS A 61 7.15 -13.19 0.74
CA HIS A 61 6.06 -14.16 0.84
C HIS A 61 5.82 -14.92 -0.48
N GLN A 62 6.66 -14.69 -1.50
CA GLN A 62 6.57 -15.27 -2.85
C GLN A 62 5.23 -14.94 -3.54
N LEU A 63 4.71 -13.73 -3.30
CA LEU A 63 3.45 -13.22 -3.85
C LEU A 63 3.72 -12.34 -5.07
N PHE A 64 3.77 -12.97 -6.24
CA PHE A 64 4.16 -12.30 -7.50
C PHE A 64 2.99 -11.77 -8.32
N GLY A 65 1.81 -11.55 -7.71
CA GLY A 65 0.64 -11.01 -8.41
C GLY A 65 0.93 -9.65 -9.08
N TYR A 66 1.80 -8.84 -8.48
CA TYR A 66 2.22 -7.56 -9.06
C TYR A 66 3.03 -7.71 -10.35
N VAL A 67 3.83 -8.78 -10.49
CA VAL A 67 4.60 -9.07 -11.70
C VAL A 67 3.64 -9.27 -12.86
N GLN A 68 2.58 -10.05 -12.65
CA GLN A 68 1.55 -10.29 -13.66
C GLN A 68 0.71 -9.04 -13.94
N HIS A 69 0.26 -8.36 -12.88
CA HIS A 69 -0.59 -7.17 -12.98
C HIS A 69 0.06 -6.04 -13.79
N TYR A 70 1.34 -5.76 -13.50
CA TYR A 70 2.14 -4.75 -14.21
C TYR A 70 2.99 -5.34 -15.34
N GLY A 71 2.85 -6.63 -15.66
CA GLY A 71 3.58 -7.34 -16.72
C GLY A 71 5.09 -7.09 -16.70
N LEU A 72 5.70 -7.18 -15.53
CA LEU A 72 7.14 -7.17 -15.38
C LEU A 72 7.73 -8.49 -15.91
N GLY A 73 9.00 -8.47 -16.33
CA GLY A 73 9.70 -9.68 -16.78
C GLY A 73 9.95 -10.71 -15.66
N GLY A 74 9.84 -10.29 -14.40
CA GLY A 74 10.04 -11.13 -13.22
C GLY A 74 9.92 -10.31 -11.94
N ALA A 75 10.11 -10.99 -10.80
CA ALA A 75 10.20 -10.31 -9.51
C ALA A 75 11.46 -9.42 -9.46
N CYS A 76 11.36 -8.29 -8.76
CA CYS A 76 12.43 -7.32 -8.61
C CYS A 76 12.45 -6.81 -7.18
N ASP A 77 13.64 -6.65 -6.59
CA ASP A 77 13.82 -6.15 -5.23
C ASP A 77 14.10 -4.63 -5.19
N ASP A 78 14.28 -3.99 -6.34
CA ASP A 78 14.44 -2.54 -6.43
C ASP A 78 13.09 -1.86 -6.71
N VAL A 79 12.54 -1.21 -5.69
CA VAL A 79 11.30 -0.44 -5.81
C VAL A 79 11.38 0.63 -6.90
N GLY A 80 12.54 1.26 -7.09
CA GLY A 80 12.72 2.30 -8.11
C GLY A 80 12.46 1.75 -9.52
N SER A 81 13.00 0.57 -9.83
CA SER A 81 12.78 -0.14 -11.09
C SER A 81 11.33 -0.56 -11.28
N VAL A 82 10.67 -1.07 -10.23
CA VAL A 82 9.24 -1.44 -10.28
C VAL A 82 8.37 -0.21 -10.53
N LEU A 83 8.57 0.87 -9.77
CA LEU A 83 7.80 2.10 -9.91
C LEU A 83 8.06 2.80 -11.24
N LYS A 84 9.29 2.75 -11.76
CA LYS A 84 9.60 3.21 -13.13
C LYS A 84 8.78 2.45 -14.16
N HIS A 85 8.73 1.12 -14.05
CA HIS A 85 7.96 0.28 -14.96
C HIS A 85 6.47 0.58 -14.88
N VAL A 86 5.91 0.65 -13.66
CA VAL A 86 4.51 1.02 -13.41
C VAL A 86 4.20 2.38 -14.00
N ALA A 87 5.05 3.38 -13.77
CA ALA A 87 4.88 4.73 -14.27
C ALA A 87 4.82 4.78 -15.80
N VAL A 88 5.75 4.10 -16.48
CA VAL A 88 5.78 4.03 -17.94
C VAL A 88 4.56 3.29 -18.48
N ARG A 89 4.24 2.12 -17.93
CA ARG A 89 3.10 1.28 -18.35
C ARG A 89 1.77 2.00 -18.22
N LEU A 90 1.57 2.78 -17.17
CA LEU A 90 0.34 3.51 -16.89
C LEU A 90 0.33 4.95 -17.40
N GLY A 91 1.41 5.39 -18.07
CA GLY A 91 1.55 6.77 -18.54
C GLY A 91 1.63 7.82 -17.42
N LYS A 92 2.01 7.43 -16.19
CA LYS A 92 2.23 8.34 -15.05
C LYS A 92 3.56 9.06 -15.23
N THR A 93 3.55 10.12 -16.03
CA THR A 93 4.73 10.95 -16.30
C THR A 93 4.49 12.38 -15.84
N GLN A 94 5.56 13.12 -15.62
CA GLN A 94 5.52 14.53 -15.26
C GLN A 94 6.56 15.31 -16.06
N LYS A 95 6.22 16.57 -16.37
CA LYS A 95 7.14 17.52 -17.00
C LYS A 95 7.90 18.26 -15.92
N VAL A 96 9.22 18.22 -15.99
CA VAL A 96 10.10 18.87 -15.01
C VAL A 96 11.12 19.73 -15.75
N LYS A 97 11.39 20.92 -15.23
CA LYS A 97 12.44 21.78 -15.74
C LYS A 97 13.76 21.33 -15.14
N VAL A 98 14.65 20.85 -15.99
CA VAL A 98 16.01 20.46 -15.59
C VAL A 98 16.94 21.57 -16.01
N LEU A 99 17.77 22.03 -15.06
CA LEU A 99 18.81 22.99 -15.33
C LEU A 99 19.99 22.24 -15.96
N THR A 100 20.19 22.46 -17.24
CA THR A 100 21.38 21.98 -17.96
C THR A 100 22.41 23.10 -18.02
N GLY A 101 23.69 22.76 -18.23
CA GLY A 101 24.75 23.77 -18.39
C GLY A 101 24.52 24.78 -19.53
N THR A 102 23.52 24.54 -20.39
CA THR A 102 23.09 25.38 -21.50
C THR A 102 21.72 26.05 -21.29
N GLY A 103 21.11 25.93 -20.11
CA GLY A 103 19.81 26.54 -19.77
C GLY A 103 18.75 25.54 -19.28
N ASN A 104 17.54 26.05 -19.05
CA ASN A 104 16.41 25.25 -18.57
C ASN A 104 15.74 24.48 -19.72
N VAL A 105 15.71 23.16 -19.63
CA VAL A 105 15.03 22.29 -20.59
C VAL A 105 13.87 21.58 -19.92
N ASN A 106 12.72 21.50 -20.59
CA ASN A 106 11.59 20.69 -20.12
C ASN A 106 11.85 19.23 -20.49
N VAL A 107 11.92 18.36 -19.49
CA VAL A 107 12.08 16.91 -19.65
C VAL A 107 10.83 16.21 -19.14
N ILE A 108 10.41 15.16 -19.85
CA ILE A 108 9.35 14.25 -19.39
C ILE A 108 10.03 13.11 -18.64
N GLN A 109 9.65 12.89 -17.39
CA GLN A 109 10.17 11.79 -16.59
C GLN A 109 9.04 11.01 -15.88
N PRO A 110 9.28 9.77 -15.47
CA PRO A 110 8.36 9.01 -14.62
C PRO A 110 7.95 9.80 -13.37
N ASN A 111 6.68 9.73 -13.01
CA ASN A 111 6.17 10.24 -11.74
C ASN A 111 6.09 9.07 -10.75
N TYR A 112 7.15 8.90 -9.96
CA TYR A 112 7.29 7.81 -9.00
C TYR A 112 6.23 7.85 -7.90
N THR A 113 5.93 9.02 -7.35
CA THR A 113 4.86 9.19 -6.35
C THR A 113 3.49 8.75 -6.89
N ALA A 114 3.16 9.12 -8.13
CA ALA A 114 1.90 8.69 -8.76
C ALA A 114 1.87 7.18 -9.05
N ALA A 115 3.01 6.58 -9.40
CA ALA A 115 3.14 5.14 -9.58
C ALA A 115 3.04 4.38 -8.24
N ALA A 116 3.66 4.90 -7.17
CA ALA A 116 3.60 4.34 -5.83
C ALA A 116 2.15 4.35 -5.31
N HIS A 117 1.44 5.46 -5.47
CA HIS A 117 0.02 5.53 -5.13
C HIS A 117 -0.83 4.51 -5.90
N ASP A 118 -0.54 4.28 -7.19
CA ASP A 118 -1.22 3.25 -7.98
C ASP A 118 -0.90 1.83 -7.46
N PHE A 119 0.37 1.57 -7.13
CA PHE A 119 0.83 0.31 -6.56
C PHE A 119 0.13 -0.02 -5.22
N LEU A 120 0.06 0.96 -4.32
CA LEU A 120 -0.66 0.85 -3.05
C LEU A 120 -2.16 0.65 -3.26
N ARG A 121 -2.76 1.35 -4.23
CA ARG A 121 -4.18 1.17 -4.59
C ARG A 121 -4.45 -0.23 -5.11
N ALA A 122 -3.61 -0.76 -6.00
CA ALA A 122 -3.75 -2.10 -6.55
C ALA A 122 -3.65 -3.17 -5.47
N PHE A 123 -2.79 -2.97 -4.47
CA PHE A 123 -2.74 -3.82 -3.27
C PHE A 123 -4.05 -3.76 -2.49
N ARG A 124 -4.51 -2.55 -2.12
CA ARG A 124 -5.72 -2.35 -1.30
C ARG A 124 -7.00 -2.83 -1.96
N SER A 125 -7.06 -2.83 -3.29
CA SER A 125 -8.20 -3.35 -4.06
C SER A 125 -8.12 -4.87 -4.29
N GLY A 126 -7.05 -5.54 -3.84
CA GLY A 126 -6.85 -6.97 -4.02
C GLY A 126 -6.40 -7.39 -5.42
N LEU A 127 -6.05 -6.45 -6.30
CA LEU A 127 -5.59 -6.75 -7.66
C LEU A 127 -4.23 -7.46 -7.70
N LEU A 128 -3.44 -7.34 -6.63
CA LEU A 128 -2.18 -8.07 -6.47
C LEU A 128 -2.36 -9.48 -5.87
N GLY A 129 -3.60 -9.89 -5.62
CA GLY A 129 -3.95 -11.13 -4.93
C GLY A 129 -4.19 -10.95 -3.42
N PRO A 130 -4.58 -12.03 -2.71
CA PRO A 130 -4.77 -11.99 -1.27
C PRO A 130 -3.41 -11.90 -0.55
N VAL A 131 -3.28 -10.95 0.37
CA VAL A 131 -2.05 -10.72 1.13
C VAL A 131 -2.37 -10.59 2.62
N MET A 132 -1.69 -11.38 3.44
CA MET A 132 -1.75 -11.27 4.90
C MET A 132 -0.44 -10.69 5.43
N LEU A 133 -0.48 -9.44 5.90
CA LEU A 133 0.70 -8.71 6.38
C LEU A 133 1.26 -9.28 7.69
N ASP A 134 0.44 -9.97 8.49
CA ASP A 134 0.84 -10.56 9.78
C ASP A 134 1.11 -12.07 9.72
N ARG A 135 1.46 -12.60 8.55
CA ARG A 135 1.75 -14.04 8.37
C ARG A 135 2.82 -14.55 9.34
N ASP A 136 3.87 -13.78 9.57
CA ASP A 136 4.98 -14.18 10.45
C ASP A 136 4.56 -14.22 11.92
N VAL A 137 3.66 -13.32 12.33
CA VAL A 137 3.11 -13.29 13.69
C VAL A 137 2.37 -14.60 13.97
N LEU A 138 1.59 -15.09 13.00
CA LEU A 138 0.90 -16.37 13.13
C LEU A 138 1.84 -17.58 13.21
N GLN A 139 2.99 -17.52 12.54
CA GLN A 139 3.96 -18.63 12.56
C GLN A 139 4.78 -18.68 13.85
N SER A 140 4.94 -17.53 14.53
CA SER A 140 5.66 -17.42 15.80
C SER A 140 4.83 -17.74 17.04
N ALA A 141 3.50 -17.88 16.91
CA ALA A 141 2.63 -18.20 18.04
C ALA A 141 2.79 -19.69 18.43
N PRO A 142 2.97 -20.01 19.72
CA PRO A 142 2.96 -21.41 20.16
C PRO A 142 1.58 -22.04 19.86
N PRO A 143 1.54 -23.35 19.57
CA PRO A 143 0.29 -24.08 19.32
C PRO A 143 -0.64 -24.10 20.55
#